data_AF-A0A1T3NJ51-F1
#
_entry.id   AF-A0A1T3NJ51-F1
#
_cell.length_a   1.000
_cell.length_b   1.000
_cell.length_c   1.000
_cell.angle_alpha   90.00
_cell.angle_beta   90.00
_cell.angle_gamma   90.00
#
_symmetry.space_group_name_H-M   'P 1'
#
loop_
_entity.id
_entity.type
_entity.pdbx_description
1 polymer ?
#
loop_
_entity_poly.entity_id
_entity_poly.type
_entity_poly.pdbx_seq_one_letter_code
_entity_poly.pdbx_strand_id
1 'polypeptide(L)'
;MFRPERPRVSAGRRIGGFTVVNARTYRLWGVLACREDLPEAAFASVVEALTVPSRGAEHTDRWRRDALGAALAVLFARVREPALRAALIRAVTRETVADHVRESRLGVEDLPIITAAHRVWPALVVAVAGAGHVRVAANLLDALNDWDLDSVASYWDIRRRSGEPARPMPDELLDAILHRTLGPCARALADPGAPSCPMDWARATGPGSWREAAFGGSAWRALQGCPDRWPDLVAHPYLGRAVRHVLLAHADTEALDDALLEACLPVLTLPELARLPRPSVTQRERLGEIAERVRRHPRVRGIAADDVHVAVSECMRRGRLSSARILTDDAVPRLARDLAAVGDNARDLAVLCDRVARLPRPTVVVRAEEGRYGPGPELGWDQGRRVDALAHLATNPNTPRDAVAAVLEHLHPAELRALACADTAPAWLRAVAREQAPGDDTTVRLLTDDELDAHPDPAAVLASWLDRVGDDDHFRTVQHAVRQSRHCTPELLLRLPVDDALGQGAADTTAPLLIEVCGTDPARWADLSTALDRLPRRVALGTFLESLAVPSTSTSSPEPISSRGG
;
A
#
# COMPACT_ATOMS: atom_id res chain seq x y z
N MET A 1 62.35 -4.07 13.64
CA MET A 1 61.34 -4.67 12.73
C MET A 1 60.43 -3.53 12.24
N PHE A 2 60.86 -2.79 11.21
CA PHE A 2 60.14 -1.63 10.68
C PHE A 2 59.35 -2.02 9.43
N ARG A 3 58.09 -1.58 9.30
CA ARG A 3 57.33 -1.64 8.04
C ARG A 3 57.58 -0.34 7.26
N PRO A 4 57.87 -0.38 5.96
CA PRO A 4 57.99 0.81 5.14
C PRO A 4 56.61 1.36 4.73
N GLU A 5 56.48 2.68 4.73
CA GLU A 5 55.34 3.36 4.11
C GLU A 5 55.37 3.17 2.58
N ARG A 6 54.18 3.09 1.95
CA ARG A 6 54.07 3.17 0.49
C ARG A 6 53.60 4.58 0.10
N PRO A 7 54.20 5.20 -0.93
CA PRO A 7 53.92 6.59 -1.29
C PRO A 7 52.51 6.75 -1.88
N ARG A 8 51.84 7.84 -1.52
CA ARG A 8 50.64 8.31 -2.23
C ARG A 8 51.05 8.85 -3.60
N VAL A 9 50.76 8.11 -4.66
CA VAL A 9 50.85 8.62 -6.04
C VAL A 9 49.49 9.19 -6.43
N SER A 10 49.45 10.51 -6.57
CA SER A 10 48.31 11.26 -7.10
C SER A 10 48.17 10.96 -8.61
N ALA A 11 47.20 10.14 -8.99
CA ALA A 11 46.89 9.87 -10.40
C ALA A 11 45.40 10.13 -10.66
N GLY A 12 45.11 11.16 -11.45
CA GLY A 12 43.74 11.50 -11.84
C GLY A 12 43.11 10.37 -12.66
N ARG A 13 42.01 9.81 -12.17
CA ARG A 13 41.24 8.76 -12.85
C ARG A 13 39.78 9.20 -12.97
N ARG A 14 39.40 9.69 -14.16
CA ARG A 14 38.00 9.70 -14.59
C ARG A 14 37.59 8.23 -14.76
N ILE A 15 36.75 7.72 -13.88
CA ILE A 15 36.13 6.39 -13.99
C ILE A 15 34.63 6.56 -13.82
N GLY A 16 33.85 6.12 -14.81
CA GLY A 16 32.38 6.17 -14.79
C GLY A 16 31.84 7.56 -15.10
N GLY A 17 31.67 7.86 -16.39
CA GLY A 17 30.99 9.07 -16.88
C GLY A 17 29.48 8.99 -16.68
N PHE A 18 29.04 9.09 -15.43
CA PHE A 18 27.65 9.43 -15.10
C PHE A 18 27.63 10.91 -14.75
N THR A 19 26.94 11.71 -15.57
CA THR A 19 26.40 13.02 -15.18
C THR A 19 25.49 12.79 -13.97
N VAL A 20 25.50 13.66 -12.95
CA VAL A 20 24.75 13.44 -11.71
C VAL A 20 24.09 14.73 -11.25
N VAL A 21 22.85 14.92 -11.68
CA VAL A 21 22.09 16.12 -11.41
C VAL A 21 21.81 16.29 -9.93
N ASN A 22 21.96 17.51 -9.42
CA ASN A 22 21.55 17.83 -8.06
C ASN A 22 20.03 17.85 -7.93
N ALA A 23 19.51 17.04 -7.01
CA ALA A 23 18.09 16.92 -6.71
C ALA A 23 17.33 18.25 -6.60
N ARG A 24 17.97 19.24 -5.98
CA ARG A 24 17.34 20.51 -5.61
C ARG A 24 17.09 21.41 -6.84
N THR A 25 17.65 21.08 -8.00
CA THR A 25 17.57 21.91 -9.22
C THR A 25 16.55 21.41 -10.26
N TYR A 26 15.88 20.28 -10.04
CA TYR A 26 14.93 19.74 -11.03
C TYR A 26 13.78 20.69 -11.39
N ARG A 27 13.22 21.45 -10.43
CA ARG A 27 12.16 22.44 -10.73
C ARG A 27 12.63 23.50 -11.73
N LEU A 28 13.87 23.98 -11.60
CA LEU A 28 14.50 24.91 -12.54
C LEU A 28 14.61 24.30 -13.95
N TRP A 29 15.11 23.06 -14.06
CA TRP A 29 15.20 22.36 -15.35
C TRP A 29 13.82 22.16 -15.99
N GLY A 30 12.78 21.90 -15.21
CA GLY A 30 11.39 21.82 -15.68
C GLY A 30 10.88 23.15 -16.24
N VAL A 31 11.13 24.26 -15.54
CA VAL A 31 10.79 25.61 -16.03
C VAL A 31 11.51 25.90 -17.36
N LEU A 32 12.80 25.59 -17.47
CA LEU A 32 13.56 25.76 -18.71
C LEU A 32 13.00 24.94 -19.87
N ALA A 33 12.60 23.69 -19.64
CA ALA A 33 12.01 22.82 -20.66
C ALA A 33 10.67 23.32 -21.22
N CYS A 34 9.89 24.03 -20.40
CA CYS A 34 8.61 24.64 -20.79
C CYS A 34 8.76 25.96 -21.56
N ARG A 35 9.97 26.52 -21.67
CA ARG A 35 10.18 27.83 -22.32
C ARG A 35 10.30 27.73 -23.84
N GLU A 36 9.61 28.64 -24.52
CA GLU A 36 9.64 28.78 -25.98
C GLU A 36 10.94 29.42 -26.47
N ASP A 37 11.57 30.29 -25.66
CA ASP A 37 12.83 30.98 -25.96
C ASP A 37 14.09 30.16 -25.60
N LEU A 38 13.94 28.91 -25.13
CA LEU A 38 15.07 28.03 -24.85
C LEU A 38 15.82 27.68 -26.15
N PRO A 39 17.13 28.01 -26.29
CA PRO A 39 17.91 27.71 -27.48
C PRO A 39 17.96 26.21 -27.79
N GLU A 40 17.93 25.85 -29.07
CA GLU A 40 17.98 24.45 -29.52
C GLU A 40 19.24 23.73 -29.02
N ALA A 41 20.38 24.43 -28.97
CA ALA A 41 21.63 23.90 -28.43
C ALA A 41 21.59 23.62 -26.90
N ALA A 42 20.66 24.23 -26.15
CA ALA A 42 20.44 23.95 -24.74
C ALA A 42 19.39 22.85 -24.51
N PHE A 43 18.52 22.58 -25.48
CA PHE A 43 17.40 21.63 -25.35
C PHE A 43 17.86 20.20 -25.04
N ALA A 44 18.95 19.72 -25.67
CA ALA A 44 19.53 18.41 -25.38
C ALA A 44 20.02 18.32 -23.92
N SER A 45 20.72 19.35 -23.42
CA SER A 45 21.21 19.40 -22.04
C SER A 45 20.08 19.48 -21.01
N VAL A 46 18.99 20.20 -21.31
CA VAL A 46 17.79 20.24 -20.45
C VAL A 46 17.08 18.89 -20.41
N VAL A 47 16.99 18.17 -21.53
CA VAL A 47 16.44 16.81 -21.57
C VAL A 47 17.36 15.82 -20.83
N GLU A 48 18.67 15.89 -21.00
CA GLU A 48 19.62 15.09 -20.20
C GLU A 48 19.44 15.36 -18.70
N ALA A 49 19.41 16.63 -18.30
CA ALA A 49 19.25 17.03 -16.90
C ALA A 49 17.93 16.56 -16.27
N LEU A 50 16.83 16.50 -17.00
CA LEU A 50 15.55 15.97 -16.50
C LEU A 50 15.46 14.42 -16.52
N THR A 51 16.26 13.76 -17.35
CA THR A 51 16.22 12.30 -17.51
C THR A 51 17.24 11.57 -16.63
N VAL A 52 18.31 12.25 -16.19
CA VAL A 52 19.34 11.71 -15.29
C VAL A 52 18.89 11.73 -13.82
N PRO A 53 19.00 10.60 -13.07
CA PRO A 53 18.72 10.56 -11.63
C PRO A 53 19.79 11.24 -10.76
N SER A 54 19.38 11.80 -9.63
CA SER A 54 20.26 12.46 -8.66
C SER A 54 20.94 11.49 -7.70
N ARG A 55 22.14 11.81 -7.21
CA ARG A 55 22.72 11.14 -6.03
C ARG A 55 21.95 11.55 -4.76
N GLY A 56 20.97 10.75 -4.36
CA GLY A 56 20.18 10.98 -3.15
C GLY A 56 19.26 9.81 -2.80
N ALA A 57 18.64 9.89 -1.61
CA ALA A 57 17.58 8.96 -1.20
C ALA A 57 16.30 9.20 -2.03
N GLU A 58 15.42 8.21 -2.14
CA GLU A 58 14.24 8.18 -3.03
C GLU A 58 13.37 9.45 -3.07
N HIS A 59 13.32 10.19 -1.96
CA HIS A 59 12.63 11.48 -1.86
C HIS A 59 13.15 12.55 -2.84
N THR A 60 14.41 12.47 -3.28
CA THR A 60 14.99 13.40 -4.25
C THR A 60 14.53 13.17 -5.68
N ASP A 61 14.18 11.92 -6.03
CA ASP A 61 13.65 11.59 -7.36
C ASP A 61 12.23 12.12 -7.57
N ARG A 62 11.45 12.36 -6.50
CA ARG A 62 10.14 13.00 -6.60
C ARG A 62 10.22 14.36 -7.31
N TRP A 63 11.20 15.18 -6.96
CA TRP A 63 11.36 16.52 -7.58
C TRP A 63 11.69 16.44 -9.08
N ARG A 64 12.43 15.41 -9.50
CA ARG A 64 12.66 15.10 -10.93
C ARG A 64 11.36 14.76 -11.63
N ARG A 65 10.56 13.87 -11.03
CA ARG A 65 9.27 13.41 -11.58
C ARG A 65 8.27 14.55 -11.71
N ASP A 66 8.13 15.37 -10.66
CA ASP A 66 7.23 16.53 -10.66
C ASP A 66 7.60 17.52 -11.79
N ALA A 67 8.89 17.83 -11.96
CA ALA A 67 9.38 18.76 -12.99
C ALA A 67 9.30 18.19 -14.42
N LEU A 68 9.69 16.93 -14.61
CA LEU A 68 9.63 16.24 -15.90
C LEU A 68 8.18 16.05 -16.35
N GLY A 69 7.27 15.72 -15.44
CA GLY A 69 5.83 15.58 -15.72
C GLY A 69 5.20 16.88 -16.22
N ALA A 70 5.53 18.02 -15.61
CA ALA A 70 5.05 19.33 -16.04
C ALA A 70 5.53 19.71 -17.45
N ALA A 71 6.76 19.35 -17.82
CA ALA A 71 7.34 19.67 -19.12
C ALA A 71 6.95 18.69 -20.25
N LEU A 72 6.42 17.52 -19.93
CA LEU A 72 6.47 16.38 -20.85
C LEU A 72 5.68 16.55 -22.14
N ALA A 73 4.52 17.21 -22.07
CA ALA A 73 3.68 17.47 -23.25
C ALA A 73 4.44 18.32 -24.31
N VAL A 74 5.21 19.31 -23.84
CA VAL A 74 6.07 20.16 -24.69
C VAL A 74 7.25 19.36 -25.22
N LEU A 75 7.89 18.55 -24.37
CA LEU A 75 9.02 17.71 -24.76
C LEU A 75 8.65 16.66 -25.83
N PHE A 76 7.54 15.93 -25.68
CA PHE A 76 7.10 14.97 -26.70
C PHE A 76 6.61 15.63 -28.00
N ALA A 77 6.13 16.88 -27.98
CA ALA A 77 5.79 17.62 -29.20
C ALA A 77 7.05 18.09 -29.98
N ARG A 78 8.13 18.43 -29.26
CA ARG A 78 9.40 18.92 -29.83
C ARG A 78 10.37 17.79 -30.23
N VAL A 79 10.45 16.71 -29.46
CA VAL A 79 11.40 15.60 -29.72
C VAL A 79 10.98 14.75 -30.92
N ARG A 80 11.78 14.82 -31.99
CA ARG A 80 11.65 13.97 -33.19
C ARG A 80 12.64 12.81 -33.23
N GLU A 81 13.70 12.85 -32.42
CA GLU A 81 14.74 11.83 -32.41
C GLU A 81 14.31 10.57 -31.61
N PRO A 82 14.39 9.35 -32.17
CA PRO A 82 13.99 8.12 -31.48
C PRO A 82 14.76 7.85 -30.19
N ALA A 83 16.06 8.19 -30.13
CA ALA A 83 16.89 7.98 -28.95
C ALA A 83 16.44 8.86 -27.78
N LEU A 84 16.16 10.15 -28.04
CA LEU A 84 15.61 11.08 -27.05
C LEU A 84 14.18 10.72 -26.66
N ARG A 85 13.31 10.30 -27.59
CA ARG A 85 11.95 9.81 -27.28
C ARG A 85 12.01 8.61 -26.32
N ALA A 86 12.90 7.65 -26.58
CA ALA A 86 13.11 6.51 -25.71
C ALA A 86 13.75 6.89 -24.35
N ALA A 87 14.60 7.91 -24.30
CA ALA A 87 15.15 8.44 -23.05
C ALA A 87 14.05 9.09 -22.18
N LEU A 88 13.17 9.91 -22.79
CA LEU A 88 12.01 10.48 -22.11
C LEU A 88 11.08 9.40 -21.56
N ILE A 89 10.70 8.39 -22.39
CA ILE A 89 9.85 7.28 -21.96
C ILE A 89 10.47 6.52 -20.77
N ARG A 90 11.79 6.30 -20.74
CA ARG A 90 12.49 5.67 -19.59
C ARG A 90 12.50 6.54 -18.32
N ALA A 91 12.49 7.86 -18.46
CA ALA A 91 12.66 8.77 -17.33
C ALA A 91 11.35 9.09 -16.57
N VAL A 92 10.20 8.96 -17.22
CA VAL A 92 8.88 9.28 -16.64
C VAL A 92 8.32 8.17 -15.76
N THR A 93 7.28 8.49 -14.99
CA THR A 93 6.53 7.48 -14.25
C THR A 93 5.58 6.71 -15.15
N ARG A 94 5.15 5.55 -14.64
CA ARG A 94 4.13 4.69 -15.25
C ARG A 94 2.79 5.42 -15.38
N GLU A 95 2.41 6.22 -14.41
CA GLU A 95 1.17 6.99 -14.42
C GLU A 95 1.17 7.96 -15.62
N THR A 96 2.24 8.77 -15.75
CA THR A 96 2.42 9.72 -16.85
C THR A 96 2.49 9.05 -18.23
N VAL A 97 3.12 7.87 -18.35
CA VAL A 97 3.07 7.11 -19.61
C VAL A 97 1.64 6.70 -19.96
N ALA A 98 0.87 6.19 -18.99
CA ALA A 98 -0.52 5.80 -19.22
C ALA A 98 -1.42 6.99 -19.55
N ASP A 99 -1.15 8.17 -18.97
CA ASP A 99 -1.84 9.42 -19.32
C ASP A 99 -1.59 9.80 -20.78
N HIS A 100 -0.34 9.77 -21.25
CA HIS A 100 -0.02 10.10 -22.64
C HIS A 100 -0.46 9.06 -23.67
N VAL A 101 -0.62 7.79 -23.28
CA VAL A 101 -1.30 6.78 -24.12
C VAL A 101 -2.79 7.12 -24.23
N ARG A 102 -3.46 7.54 -23.14
CA ARG A 102 -4.87 7.98 -23.17
C ARG A 102 -5.06 9.24 -24.03
N GLU A 103 -4.13 10.18 -23.97
CA GLU A 103 -4.12 11.39 -24.81
C GLU A 103 -3.69 11.14 -26.27
N SER A 104 -3.41 9.90 -26.67
CA SER A 104 -2.91 9.53 -28.02
C SER A 104 -1.60 10.23 -28.42
N ARG A 105 -0.76 10.61 -27.45
CA ARG A 105 0.60 11.15 -27.65
C ARG A 105 1.67 10.05 -27.71
N LEU A 106 1.37 8.91 -27.09
CA LEU A 106 2.09 7.64 -27.21
C LEU A 106 1.14 6.60 -27.80
N GLY A 107 1.59 5.83 -28.79
CA GLY A 107 0.76 4.85 -29.50
C GLY A 107 1.13 3.39 -29.22
N VAL A 108 0.53 2.47 -29.97
CA VAL A 108 0.84 1.03 -29.91
C VAL A 108 2.26 0.76 -30.42
N GLU A 109 2.75 1.60 -31.33
CA GLU A 109 4.12 1.61 -31.84
C GLU A 109 5.17 1.95 -30.78
N ASP A 110 4.81 2.71 -29.74
CA ASP A 110 5.69 2.99 -28.60
C ASP A 110 5.71 1.83 -27.58
N LEU A 111 4.76 0.89 -27.63
CA LEU A 111 4.65 -0.18 -26.62
C LEU A 111 5.93 -1.01 -26.43
N PRO A 112 6.69 -1.42 -27.47
CA PRO A 112 7.96 -2.13 -27.27
C PRO A 112 8.99 -1.31 -26.47
N ILE A 113 8.99 0.02 -26.62
CA ILE A 113 9.86 0.92 -25.86
C ILE A 113 9.32 1.06 -24.43
N ILE A 114 8.01 1.22 -24.27
CA ILE A 114 7.34 1.32 -22.97
C ILE A 114 7.54 0.05 -22.15
N THR A 115 7.37 -1.15 -22.71
CA THR A 115 7.51 -2.42 -21.98
C THR A 115 8.95 -2.84 -21.73
N ALA A 116 9.91 -2.33 -22.53
CA ALA A 116 11.34 -2.46 -22.25
C ALA A 116 11.81 -1.47 -21.16
N ALA A 117 11.19 -0.29 -21.07
CA ALA A 117 11.47 0.72 -20.04
C ALA A 117 10.78 0.42 -18.70
N HIS A 118 9.54 -0.08 -18.76
CA HIS A 118 8.64 -0.24 -17.62
C HIS A 118 8.02 -1.62 -17.63
N ARG A 119 8.03 -2.30 -16.48
CA ARG A 119 7.16 -3.46 -16.27
C ARG A 119 5.70 -3.03 -16.47
N VAL A 120 4.97 -3.75 -17.32
CA VAL A 120 3.52 -3.59 -17.57
C VAL A 120 2.74 -3.45 -16.26
N TRP A 121 1.77 -2.52 -16.25
CA TRP A 121 0.99 -2.14 -15.08
C TRP A 121 -0.48 -1.85 -15.47
N PRO A 122 -1.39 -1.74 -14.50
CA PRO A 122 -2.84 -1.77 -14.76
C PRO A 122 -3.34 -0.57 -15.57
N ALA A 123 -2.85 0.63 -15.27
CA ALA A 123 -3.23 1.84 -15.98
C ALA A 123 -2.79 1.85 -17.46
N LEU A 124 -1.70 1.14 -17.82
CA LEU A 124 -1.32 0.94 -19.22
C LEU A 124 -2.34 0.07 -19.96
N VAL A 125 -2.78 -1.04 -19.35
CA VAL A 125 -3.79 -1.93 -19.94
C VAL A 125 -5.09 -1.17 -20.20
N VAL A 126 -5.55 -0.39 -19.21
CA VAL A 126 -6.74 0.47 -19.32
C VAL A 126 -6.56 1.56 -20.39
N ALA A 127 -5.36 2.15 -20.50
CA ALA A 127 -5.06 3.14 -21.53
C ALA A 127 -5.11 2.55 -22.95
N VAL A 128 -4.43 1.43 -23.17
CA VAL A 128 -4.36 0.74 -24.48
C VAL A 128 -5.73 0.22 -24.92
N ALA A 129 -6.50 -0.40 -24.01
CA ALA A 129 -7.89 -0.78 -24.28
C ALA A 129 -8.77 0.45 -24.53
N GLY A 130 -8.56 1.51 -23.76
CA GLY A 130 -9.27 2.79 -23.87
C GLY A 130 -9.05 3.52 -25.19
N ALA A 131 -7.90 3.32 -25.83
CA ALA A 131 -7.56 3.77 -27.19
C ALA A 131 -8.13 2.85 -28.30
N GLY A 132 -8.87 1.79 -27.95
CA GLY A 132 -9.51 0.87 -28.90
C GLY A 132 -8.72 -0.43 -29.17
N HIS A 133 -7.51 -0.57 -28.63
CA HIS A 133 -6.64 -1.74 -28.87
C HIS A 133 -6.90 -2.87 -27.87
N VAL A 134 -8.18 -3.26 -27.71
CA VAL A 134 -8.66 -4.21 -26.69
C VAL A 134 -7.88 -5.53 -26.70
N ARG A 135 -7.63 -6.12 -27.86
CA ARG A 135 -6.89 -7.38 -27.98
C ARG A 135 -5.41 -7.25 -27.55
N VAL A 136 -4.78 -6.10 -27.79
CA VAL A 136 -3.41 -5.82 -27.34
C VAL A 136 -3.40 -5.67 -25.82
N ALA A 137 -4.38 -4.96 -25.24
CA ALA A 137 -4.54 -4.83 -23.80
C ALA A 137 -4.80 -6.17 -23.10
N ALA A 138 -5.60 -7.05 -23.70
CA ALA A 138 -5.81 -8.41 -23.18
C ALA A 138 -4.51 -9.21 -23.12
N ASN A 139 -3.68 -9.16 -24.18
CA ASN A 139 -2.36 -9.81 -24.18
C ASN A 139 -1.39 -9.22 -23.15
N LEU A 140 -1.52 -7.94 -22.79
CA LEU A 140 -0.70 -7.31 -21.75
C LEU A 140 -1.02 -7.84 -20.33
N LEU A 141 -2.18 -8.47 -20.11
CA LEU A 141 -2.55 -9.07 -18.82
C LEU A 141 -1.60 -10.21 -18.40
N ASP A 142 -0.98 -10.92 -19.35
CA ASP A 142 -0.04 -12.01 -19.06
C ASP A 142 1.26 -11.51 -18.40
N ALA A 143 1.61 -10.23 -18.58
CA ALA A 143 2.77 -9.59 -17.95
C ALA A 143 2.48 -9.00 -16.55
N LEU A 144 1.20 -8.93 -16.15
CA LEU A 144 0.79 -8.47 -14.82
C LEU A 144 0.99 -9.57 -13.76
N ASN A 145 1.22 -9.15 -12.51
CA ASN A 145 1.00 -10.03 -11.35
C ASN A 145 -0.46 -9.94 -10.88
N ASP A 146 -0.84 -10.82 -9.95
CA ASP A 146 -2.22 -10.95 -9.48
C ASP A 146 -2.77 -9.70 -8.77
N TRP A 147 -1.90 -8.89 -8.15
CA TRP A 147 -2.26 -7.62 -7.49
C TRP A 147 -2.39 -6.45 -8.49
N ASP A 148 -1.56 -6.43 -9.53
CA ASP A 148 -1.74 -5.51 -10.65
C ASP A 148 -3.07 -5.83 -11.37
N LEU A 149 -3.34 -7.11 -11.66
CA LEU A 149 -4.56 -7.58 -12.30
C LEU A 149 -5.84 -7.15 -11.53
N ASP A 150 -5.79 -7.23 -10.19
CA ASP A 150 -6.82 -6.74 -9.26
C ASP A 150 -7.18 -5.25 -9.44
N SER A 151 -6.21 -4.47 -9.91
CA SER A 151 -6.35 -3.03 -10.05
C SER A 151 -6.87 -2.61 -11.43
N VAL A 152 -6.87 -3.49 -12.45
CA VAL A 152 -7.31 -3.14 -13.82
C VAL A 152 -8.78 -2.70 -13.83
N ALA A 153 -9.65 -3.41 -13.11
CA ALA A 153 -11.06 -3.03 -12.94
C ALA A 153 -11.19 -1.66 -12.24
N SER A 154 -10.47 -1.45 -11.14
CA SER A 154 -10.45 -0.18 -10.40
C SER A 154 -10.01 1.01 -11.27
N TYR A 155 -8.98 0.84 -12.10
CA TYR A 155 -8.54 1.88 -13.04
C TYR A 155 -9.56 2.14 -14.16
N TRP A 156 -10.31 1.13 -14.60
CA TRP A 156 -11.42 1.31 -15.55
C TRP A 156 -12.58 2.09 -14.92
N ASP A 157 -12.93 1.82 -13.65
CA ASP A 157 -13.96 2.56 -12.93
C ASP A 157 -13.55 3.99 -12.53
N ILE A 158 -12.27 4.26 -12.27
CA ILE A 158 -11.77 5.63 -12.07
C ILE A 158 -12.05 6.49 -13.32
N ARG A 159 -11.91 5.91 -14.53
CA ARG A 159 -12.27 6.60 -15.79
C ARG A 159 -13.74 6.99 -15.87
N ARG A 160 -14.65 6.24 -15.23
CA ARG A 160 -16.07 6.62 -15.13
C ARG A 160 -16.30 7.85 -14.23
N ARG A 161 -15.38 8.15 -13.30
CA ARG A 161 -15.51 9.24 -12.32
C ARG A 161 -14.85 10.55 -12.77
N SER A 162 -13.96 10.51 -13.76
CA SER A 162 -13.22 11.69 -14.26
C SER A 162 -14.00 12.55 -15.28
N GLY A 163 -15.32 12.38 -15.39
CA GLY A 163 -16.18 13.19 -16.27
C GLY A 163 -16.25 12.75 -17.73
N GLU A 164 -15.53 11.68 -18.12
CA GLU A 164 -15.73 11.05 -19.42
C GLU A 164 -17.04 10.22 -19.46
N PRO A 165 -17.71 10.09 -20.62
CA PRO A 165 -18.86 9.21 -20.74
C PRO A 165 -18.45 7.77 -20.42
N ALA A 166 -19.05 7.22 -19.36
CA ALA A 166 -18.72 5.94 -18.76
C ALA A 166 -18.94 4.74 -19.71
N ARG A 167 -17.96 4.47 -20.59
CA ARG A 167 -17.99 3.28 -21.45
C ARG A 167 -17.90 2.00 -20.58
N PRO A 168 -18.74 0.98 -20.83
CA PRO A 168 -18.55 -0.32 -20.20
C PRO A 168 -17.18 -0.91 -20.58
N MET A 169 -16.64 -1.77 -19.73
CA MET A 169 -15.45 -2.53 -20.08
C MET A 169 -15.77 -3.44 -21.27
N PRO A 170 -14.94 -3.49 -22.33
CA PRO A 170 -15.16 -4.42 -23.44
C PRO A 170 -15.20 -5.87 -22.96
N ASP A 171 -16.18 -6.65 -23.42
CA ASP A 171 -16.37 -8.04 -22.97
C ASP A 171 -15.12 -8.90 -23.18
N GLU A 172 -14.40 -8.74 -24.30
CA GLU A 172 -13.12 -9.45 -24.54
C GLU A 172 -12.08 -9.20 -23.43
N LEU A 173 -12.02 -7.98 -22.87
CA LEU A 173 -11.08 -7.63 -21.81
C LEU A 173 -11.58 -8.16 -20.47
N LEU A 174 -12.87 -8.03 -20.18
CA LEU A 174 -13.49 -8.56 -18.96
C LEU A 174 -13.34 -10.08 -18.89
N ASP A 175 -13.61 -10.79 -19.98
CA ASP A 175 -13.45 -12.25 -20.07
C ASP A 175 -11.99 -12.67 -19.88
N ALA A 176 -11.03 -11.93 -20.45
CA ALA A 176 -9.61 -12.18 -20.23
C ALA A 176 -9.21 -11.98 -18.76
N ILE A 177 -9.72 -10.93 -18.09
CA ILE A 177 -9.51 -10.68 -16.66
C ILE A 177 -10.14 -11.81 -15.82
N LEU A 178 -11.39 -12.20 -16.10
CA LEU A 178 -12.08 -13.28 -15.39
C LEU A 178 -11.36 -14.62 -15.57
N HIS A 179 -10.93 -14.99 -16.79
CA HIS A 179 -10.14 -16.20 -17.01
C HIS A 179 -8.78 -16.18 -16.31
N ARG A 180 -8.10 -15.03 -16.27
CA ARG A 180 -6.80 -14.88 -15.61
C ARG A 180 -6.91 -14.93 -14.08
N THR A 181 -7.93 -14.29 -13.51
CA THR A 181 -8.18 -14.24 -12.06
C THR A 181 -8.79 -15.52 -11.50
N LEU A 182 -9.85 -16.06 -12.11
CA LEU A 182 -10.57 -17.24 -11.63
C LEU A 182 -9.95 -18.56 -12.12
N GLY A 183 -9.16 -18.53 -13.20
CA GLY A 183 -8.53 -19.72 -13.79
C GLY A 183 -7.62 -20.52 -12.86
N PRO A 184 -6.76 -19.91 -12.03
CA PRO A 184 -6.00 -20.60 -10.99
C PRO A 184 -6.90 -21.29 -9.97
N CYS A 185 -7.95 -20.59 -9.51
CA CYS A 185 -8.94 -21.09 -8.57
C CYS A 185 -9.68 -22.32 -9.14
N ALA A 186 -10.11 -22.24 -10.39
CA ALA A 186 -10.79 -23.33 -11.09
C ALA A 186 -9.91 -24.59 -11.19
N ARG A 187 -8.61 -24.45 -11.48
CA ARG A 187 -7.66 -25.58 -11.47
C ARG A 187 -7.48 -26.18 -10.08
N ALA A 188 -7.30 -25.34 -9.06
CA ALA A 188 -7.13 -25.78 -7.68
C ALA A 188 -8.37 -26.51 -7.12
N LEU A 189 -9.57 -26.14 -7.58
CA LEU A 189 -10.83 -26.83 -7.24
C LEU A 189 -11.04 -28.12 -8.03
N ALA A 190 -10.50 -28.22 -9.25
CA ALA A 190 -10.58 -29.42 -10.09
C ALA A 190 -9.65 -30.53 -9.58
N ASP A 191 -8.43 -30.19 -9.16
CA ASP A 191 -7.52 -31.10 -8.46
C ASP A 191 -6.93 -30.45 -7.19
N PRO A 192 -7.64 -30.54 -6.05
CA PRO A 192 -7.14 -30.04 -4.77
C PRO A 192 -5.89 -30.76 -4.24
N GLY A 193 -5.52 -31.92 -4.82
CA GLY A 193 -4.36 -32.71 -4.41
C GLY A 193 -3.10 -32.47 -5.25
N ALA A 194 -3.18 -31.68 -6.32
CA ALA A 194 -2.08 -31.45 -7.25
C ALA A 194 -0.86 -30.80 -6.56
N PRO A 195 0.38 -31.24 -6.83
CA PRO A 195 1.60 -30.54 -6.39
C PRO A 195 1.76 -29.13 -6.97
N SER A 196 1.08 -28.86 -8.09
CA SER A 196 1.00 -27.55 -8.75
C SER A 196 -0.18 -26.70 -8.28
N CYS A 197 -0.97 -27.19 -7.32
CA CYS A 197 -1.96 -26.36 -6.65
C CYS A 197 -1.21 -25.26 -5.87
N PRO A 198 -1.52 -23.96 -6.06
CA PRO A 198 -0.91 -22.89 -5.27
C PRO A 198 -1.15 -23.07 -3.76
N MET A 199 -2.21 -23.80 -3.41
CA MET A 199 -2.42 -24.34 -2.08
C MET A 199 -1.49 -25.53 -1.83
N ASP A 200 -0.23 -25.21 -1.51
CA ASP A 200 0.68 -26.12 -0.81
C ASP A 200 0.11 -26.34 0.62
N TRP A 201 -0.96 -27.14 0.74
CA TRP A 201 -1.75 -27.36 1.98
C TRP A 201 -0.89 -27.74 3.19
N ALA A 202 0.32 -28.26 2.93
CA ALA A 202 1.30 -28.64 3.93
C ALA A 202 2.17 -27.47 4.44
N ARG A 203 2.31 -26.38 3.68
CA ARG A 203 3.08 -25.16 4.01
C ARG A 203 2.23 -23.92 4.28
N ALA A 204 1.00 -23.85 3.77
CA ALA A 204 0.05 -22.75 4.02
C ALA A 204 -0.47 -22.70 5.48
N THR A 205 0.16 -23.40 6.42
CA THR A 205 -0.12 -23.35 7.87
C THR A 205 0.49 -22.11 8.55
N GLY A 206 0.59 -21.00 7.82
CA GLY A 206 0.66 -19.66 8.41
C GLY A 206 -0.75 -19.15 8.73
N PRO A 207 -0.92 -17.89 9.18
CA PRO A 207 -2.23 -17.34 9.52
C PRO A 207 -3.15 -17.03 8.33
N GLY A 208 -2.74 -17.33 7.08
CA GLY A 208 -3.53 -17.08 5.89
C GLY A 208 -4.60 -18.15 5.66
N SER A 209 -5.83 -17.73 5.39
CA SER A 209 -6.93 -18.63 5.07
C SER A 209 -6.77 -19.27 3.68
N TRP A 210 -7.32 -20.48 3.46
CA TRP A 210 -7.51 -21.06 2.11
C TRP A 210 -8.18 -20.04 1.15
N ARG A 211 -9.01 -19.14 1.68
CA ARG A 211 -9.71 -18.06 0.97
C ARG A 211 -8.73 -17.03 0.43
N GLU A 212 -7.79 -16.55 1.23
CA GLU A 212 -6.72 -15.66 0.76
C GLU A 212 -5.81 -16.34 -0.28
N ALA A 213 -5.51 -17.63 -0.09
CA ALA A 213 -4.64 -18.39 -0.98
C ALA A 213 -5.29 -18.79 -2.32
N ALA A 214 -6.62 -19.00 -2.35
CA ALA A 214 -7.34 -19.52 -3.51
C ALA A 214 -8.36 -18.55 -4.13
N PHE A 215 -8.74 -17.47 -3.45
CA PHE A 215 -9.76 -16.51 -3.89
C PHE A 215 -9.30 -15.08 -3.55
N GLY A 216 -8.20 -14.66 -4.18
CA GLY A 216 -7.66 -13.32 -4.04
C GLY A 216 -8.66 -12.22 -4.44
N GLY A 217 -8.46 -11.02 -3.90
CA GLY A 217 -9.35 -9.86 -4.12
C GLY A 217 -9.66 -9.58 -5.59
N SER A 218 -8.71 -9.87 -6.48
CA SER A 218 -8.80 -9.75 -7.94
C SER A 218 -10.00 -10.48 -8.54
N ALA A 219 -10.29 -11.68 -8.06
CA ALA A 219 -11.43 -12.47 -8.54
C ALA A 219 -12.77 -11.85 -8.11
N TRP A 220 -12.84 -11.30 -6.90
CA TRP A 220 -14.04 -10.61 -6.43
C TRP A 220 -14.26 -9.29 -7.17
N ARG A 221 -13.25 -8.42 -7.30
CA ARG A 221 -13.42 -7.12 -7.99
C ARG A 221 -13.83 -7.29 -9.45
N ALA A 222 -13.28 -8.29 -10.14
CA ALA A 222 -13.69 -8.61 -11.51
C ALA A 222 -15.18 -9.01 -11.59
N LEU A 223 -15.66 -9.84 -10.66
CA LEU A 223 -17.08 -10.23 -10.59
C LEU A 223 -17.99 -9.08 -10.13
N GLN A 224 -17.57 -8.27 -9.16
CA GLN A 224 -18.33 -7.14 -8.63
C GLN A 224 -18.63 -6.09 -9.71
N GLY A 225 -17.78 -5.97 -10.72
CA GLY A 225 -17.99 -5.07 -11.87
C GLY A 225 -19.03 -5.56 -12.89
N CYS A 226 -19.53 -6.80 -12.80
CA CYS A 226 -20.47 -7.40 -13.76
C CYS A 226 -21.56 -8.29 -13.12
N PRO A 227 -22.38 -7.74 -12.19
CA PRO A 227 -23.43 -8.51 -11.51
C PRO A 227 -24.43 -9.19 -12.47
N ASP A 228 -24.79 -8.50 -13.56
CA ASP A 228 -25.71 -9.03 -14.59
C ASP A 228 -25.20 -10.32 -15.25
N ARG A 229 -23.89 -10.61 -15.19
CA ARG A 229 -23.27 -11.82 -15.74
C ARG A 229 -23.12 -12.95 -14.71
N TRP A 230 -23.46 -12.74 -13.44
CA TRP A 230 -23.31 -13.76 -12.40
C TRP A 230 -24.06 -15.08 -12.68
N PRO A 231 -25.31 -15.10 -13.19
CA PRO A 231 -26.00 -16.35 -13.51
C PRO A 231 -25.25 -17.19 -14.55
N ASP A 232 -24.82 -16.57 -15.66
CA ASP A 232 -24.06 -17.23 -16.72
C ASP A 232 -22.68 -17.70 -16.23
N LEU A 233 -22.01 -16.87 -15.43
CA LEU A 233 -20.69 -17.18 -14.87
C LEU A 233 -20.77 -18.33 -13.85
N VAL A 234 -21.85 -18.45 -13.07
CA VAL A 234 -22.10 -19.61 -12.20
C VAL A 234 -22.41 -20.87 -13.03
N ALA A 235 -23.13 -20.75 -14.14
CA ALA A 235 -23.38 -21.85 -15.07
C ALA A 235 -22.13 -22.29 -15.87
N HIS A 236 -21.11 -21.43 -15.97
CA HIS A 236 -19.93 -21.66 -16.81
C HIS A 236 -19.19 -22.98 -16.47
N PRO A 237 -18.92 -23.87 -17.45
CA PRO A 237 -18.42 -25.23 -17.19
C PRO A 237 -17.04 -25.27 -16.51
N TYR A 238 -16.12 -24.37 -16.88
CA TYR A 238 -14.78 -24.28 -16.28
C TYR A 238 -14.72 -23.36 -15.04
N LEU A 239 -15.15 -22.09 -15.16
CA LEU A 239 -15.03 -21.10 -14.08
C LEU A 239 -16.13 -21.21 -12.99
N GLY A 240 -17.30 -21.77 -13.30
CA GLY A 240 -18.49 -21.59 -12.47
C GLY A 240 -18.40 -22.14 -11.06
N ARG A 241 -17.56 -23.15 -10.79
CA ARG A 241 -17.30 -23.59 -9.41
C ARG A 241 -16.52 -22.52 -8.63
N ALA A 242 -15.49 -21.93 -9.23
CA ALA A 242 -14.74 -20.84 -8.63
C ALA A 242 -15.61 -19.60 -8.40
N VAL A 243 -16.48 -19.25 -9.36
CA VAL A 243 -17.44 -18.14 -9.23
C VAL A 243 -18.33 -18.32 -8.01
N ARG A 244 -18.97 -19.49 -7.84
CA ARG A 244 -19.81 -19.79 -6.65
C ARG A 244 -19.04 -19.60 -5.33
N HIS A 245 -17.78 -20.03 -5.27
CA HIS A 245 -16.95 -19.83 -4.07
C HIS A 245 -16.66 -18.35 -3.79
N VAL A 246 -16.34 -17.56 -4.82
CA VAL A 246 -16.10 -16.11 -4.66
C VAL A 246 -17.38 -15.39 -4.25
N LEU A 247 -18.53 -15.73 -4.85
CA LEU A 247 -19.83 -15.14 -4.50
C LEU A 247 -20.18 -15.40 -3.02
N LEU A 248 -20.18 -16.66 -2.56
CA LEU A 248 -20.44 -16.97 -1.13
C LEU A 248 -19.41 -16.38 -0.15
N ALA A 249 -18.21 -16.09 -0.64
CA ALA A 249 -17.17 -15.49 0.18
C ALA A 249 -17.30 -13.96 0.25
N HIS A 250 -17.68 -13.28 -0.83
CA HIS A 250 -17.53 -11.81 -0.93
C HIS A 250 -18.79 -11.01 -1.30
N ALA A 251 -19.83 -11.63 -1.86
CA ALA A 251 -21.06 -10.90 -2.18
C ALA A 251 -21.82 -10.52 -0.90
N ASP A 252 -22.43 -9.34 -0.88
CA ASP A 252 -23.31 -8.93 0.20
C ASP A 252 -24.59 -9.77 0.22
N THR A 253 -25.22 -9.88 1.40
CA THR A 253 -26.44 -10.69 1.59
C THR A 253 -27.52 -10.39 0.57
N GLU A 254 -27.75 -9.11 0.28
CA GLU A 254 -28.83 -8.64 -0.61
C GLU A 254 -28.47 -8.71 -2.10
N ALA A 255 -27.20 -8.95 -2.44
CA ALA A 255 -26.74 -9.00 -3.82
C ALA A 255 -26.96 -10.38 -4.49
N LEU A 256 -27.09 -11.45 -3.69
CA LEU A 256 -27.46 -12.78 -4.19
C LEU A 256 -28.97 -12.97 -4.02
N ASP A 257 -29.73 -13.03 -5.11
CA ASP A 257 -31.13 -13.48 -5.02
C ASP A 257 -31.22 -14.97 -4.60
N ASP A 258 -32.41 -15.46 -4.28
CA ASP A 258 -32.59 -16.84 -3.81
C ASP A 258 -32.13 -17.87 -4.88
N ALA A 259 -32.34 -17.60 -6.17
CA ALA A 259 -31.95 -18.52 -7.25
C ALA A 259 -30.42 -18.61 -7.42
N LEU A 260 -29.71 -17.48 -7.32
CA LEU A 260 -28.25 -17.45 -7.38
C LEU A 260 -27.62 -18.02 -6.10
N LEU A 261 -28.26 -17.82 -4.94
CA LEU A 261 -27.86 -18.45 -3.68
C LEU A 261 -28.02 -19.98 -3.74
N GLU A 262 -29.17 -20.47 -4.23
CA GLU A 262 -29.42 -21.88 -4.51
C GLU A 262 -28.37 -22.48 -5.46
N ALA A 263 -28.07 -21.78 -6.55
CA ALA A 263 -27.04 -22.20 -7.50
C ALA A 263 -25.63 -22.27 -6.89
N CYS A 264 -25.39 -21.60 -5.76
CA CYS A 264 -24.13 -21.65 -5.00
C CYS A 264 -24.09 -22.74 -3.90
N LEU A 265 -25.22 -23.30 -3.47
CA LEU A 265 -25.27 -24.33 -2.42
C LEU A 265 -24.34 -25.54 -2.63
N PRO A 266 -24.12 -26.07 -3.86
CA PRO A 266 -23.25 -27.24 -4.06
C PRO A 266 -21.80 -27.07 -3.59
N VAL A 267 -21.32 -25.82 -3.40
CA VAL A 267 -19.98 -25.54 -2.86
C VAL A 267 -20.00 -25.06 -1.41
N LEU A 268 -21.17 -24.81 -0.82
CA LEU A 268 -21.35 -24.23 0.51
C LEU A 268 -20.57 -24.97 1.60
N THR A 269 -20.64 -26.30 1.59
CA THR A 269 -20.05 -27.20 2.61
C THR A 269 -18.59 -27.56 2.34
N LEU A 270 -17.96 -26.92 1.35
CA LEU A 270 -16.59 -27.13 0.89
C LEU A 270 -16.21 -28.63 0.73
N PRO A 271 -16.88 -29.37 -0.17
CA PRO A 271 -16.66 -30.81 -0.34
C PRO A 271 -15.22 -31.16 -0.73
N GLU A 272 -14.50 -30.25 -1.41
CA GLU A 272 -13.06 -30.38 -1.70
C GLU A 272 -12.19 -30.50 -0.45
N LEU A 273 -12.58 -29.90 0.68
CA LEU A 273 -11.80 -29.97 1.93
C LEU A 273 -12.11 -31.23 2.76
N ALA A 274 -13.20 -31.94 2.48
CA ALA A 274 -13.72 -33.03 3.31
C ALA A 274 -12.76 -34.23 3.46
N ARG A 275 -11.85 -34.42 2.48
CA ARG A 275 -10.98 -35.61 2.38
C ARG A 275 -9.48 -35.30 2.33
N LEU A 276 -9.09 -34.04 2.53
CA LEU A 276 -7.69 -33.65 2.50
C LEU A 276 -6.88 -34.25 3.67
N PRO A 277 -5.54 -34.41 3.53
CA PRO A 277 -4.64 -34.81 4.62
C PRO A 277 -4.70 -33.87 5.83
N ARG A 278 -4.07 -34.29 6.94
CA ARG A 278 -4.02 -33.53 8.23
C ARG A 278 -5.42 -33.06 8.69
N PRO A 279 -6.36 -33.98 8.98
CA PRO A 279 -7.77 -33.64 9.21
C PRO A 279 -8.03 -32.68 10.37
N SER A 280 -7.16 -32.62 11.39
CA SER A 280 -7.26 -31.65 12.48
C SER A 280 -7.08 -30.19 12.05
N VAL A 281 -6.39 -29.95 10.94
CA VAL A 281 -6.21 -28.62 10.33
C VAL A 281 -7.28 -28.42 9.25
N THR A 282 -7.37 -29.32 8.27
CA THR A 282 -8.25 -29.12 7.11
C THR A 282 -9.74 -29.09 7.47
N GLN A 283 -10.17 -29.81 8.51
CA GLN A 283 -11.56 -29.72 8.98
C GLN A 283 -11.81 -28.47 9.87
N ARG A 284 -10.78 -27.87 10.46
CA ARG A 284 -10.91 -26.61 11.21
C ARG A 284 -11.14 -25.45 10.24
N GLU A 285 -10.31 -25.36 9.20
CA GLU A 285 -10.47 -24.40 8.11
C GLU A 285 -11.82 -24.60 7.40
N ARG A 286 -12.20 -25.85 7.07
CA ARG A 286 -13.53 -26.17 6.51
C ARG A 286 -14.67 -25.66 7.39
N LEU A 287 -14.62 -25.92 8.71
CA LEU A 287 -15.64 -25.47 9.65
C LEU A 287 -15.73 -23.94 9.71
N GLY A 288 -14.60 -23.24 9.81
CA GLY A 288 -14.56 -21.78 9.88
C GLY A 288 -15.15 -21.10 8.66
N GLU A 289 -15.08 -21.74 7.50
CA GLU A 289 -15.60 -21.21 6.23
C GLU A 289 -17.08 -21.49 6.01
N ILE A 290 -17.56 -22.66 6.44
CA ILE A 290 -19.00 -22.92 6.54
C ILE A 290 -19.61 -21.89 7.50
N ALA A 291 -18.98 -21.67 8.65
CA ALA A 291 -19.39 -20.67 9.63
C ALA A 291 -19.39 -19.25 9.05
N GLU A 292 -18.33 -18.87 8.33
CA GLU A 292 -18.20 -17.54 7.74
C GLU A 292 -19.22 -17.27 6.63
N ARG A 293 -19.52 -18.27 5.78
CA ARG A 293 -20.57 -18.17 4.76
C ARG A 293 -21.96 -18.07 5.38
N VAL A 294 -22.23 -18.83 6.45
CA VAL A 294 -23.51 -18.76 7.17
C VAL A 294 -23.68 -17.43 7.92
N ARG A 295 -22.59 -16.85 8.45
CA ARG A 295 -22.60 -15.48 9.02
C ARG A 295 -22.90 -14.43 7.95
N ARG A 296 -22.27 -14.53 6.77
CA ARG A 296 -22.48 -13.60 5.65
C ARG A 296 -23.83 -13.75 4.97
N HIS A 297 -24.35 -14.96 4.85
CA HIS A 297 -25.63 -15.25 4.20
C HIS A 297 -26.59 -15.99 5.15
N PRO A 298 -27.22 -15.31 6.13
CA PRO A 298 -28.07 -15.96 7.13
C PRO A 298 -29.22 -16.79 6.56
N ARG A 299 -29.75 -16.43 5.37
CA ARG A 299 -30.77 -17.19 4.62
C ARG A 299 -30.38 -18.65 4.37
N VAL A 300 -29.08 -18.95 4.25
CA VAL A 300 -28.55 -20.32 4.10
C VAL A 300 -28.99 -21.24 5.23
N ARG A 301 -29.19 -20.74 6.46
CA ARG A 301 -29.70 -21.56 7.57
C ARG A 301 -31.13 -22.08 7.36
N GLY A 302 -31.93 -21.43 6.51
CA GLY A 302 -33.26 -21.90 6.16
C GLY A 302 -33.25 -22.87 4.97
N ILE A 303 -32.36 -22.66 4.00
CA ILE A 303 -32.36 -23.38 2.71
C ILE A 303 -31.51 -24.66 2.78
N ALA A 304 -30.40 -24.67 3.53
CA ALA A 304 -29.42 -25.76 3.55
C ALA A 304 -29.02 -26.18 4.98
N ALA A 305 -29.99 -26.17 5.91
CA ALA A 305 -29.79 -26.52 7.32
C ALA A 305 -29.12 -27.89 7.50
N ASP A 306 -29.69 -28.92 6.85
CA ASP A 306 -29.25 -30.31 6.98
C ASP A 306 -27.83 -30.52 6.42
N ASP A 307 -27.53 -29.94 5.26
CA ASP A 307 -26.20 -30.00 4.63
C ASP A 307 -25.12 -29.35 5.52
N VAL A 308 -25.44 -28.19 6.12
CA VAL A 308 -24.56 -27.52 7.08
C VAL A 308 -24.38 -28.38 8.33
N HIS A 309 -25.45 -28.92 8.92
CA HIS A 309 -25.38 -29.79 10.10
C HIS A 309 -24.50 -31.02 9.87
N VAL A 310 -24.72 -31.72 8.74
CA VAL A 310 -23.95 -32.92 8.35
C VAL A 310 -22.47 -32.56 8.15
N ALA A 311 -22.17 -31.44 7.48
CA ALA A 311 -20.80 -31.01 7.25
C ALA A 311 -20.09 -30.58 8.54
N VAL A 312 -20.74 -29.83 9.44
CA VAL A 312 -20.21 -29.43 10.75
C VAL A 312 -19.93 -30.67 11.62
N SER A 313 -20.88 -31.60 11.68
CA SER A 313 -20.72 -32.87 12.40
C SER A 313 -19.56 -33.71 11.84
N GLU A 314 -19.37 -33.74 10.52
CA GLU A 314 -18.22 -34.38 9.90
C GLU A 314 -16.90 -33.69 10.29
N CYS A 315 -16.85 -32.35 10.24
CA CYS A 315 -15.67 -31.57 10.61
C CYS A 315 -15.23 -31.85 12.05
N MET A 316 -16.18 -31.80 13.00
CA MET A 316 -15.94 -32.08 14.41
C MET A 316 -15.40 -33.50 14.62
N ARG A 317 -16.05 -34.50 14.00
CA ARG A 317 -15.69 -35.92 14.13
C ARG A 317 -14.34 -36.27 13.50
N ARG A 318 -14.07 -35.79 12.28
CA ARG A 318 -12.83 -36.11 11.54
C ARG A 318 -11.64 -35.28 12.03
N GLY A 319 -11.85 -34.00 12.30
CA GLY A 319 -10.82 -33.11 12.84
C GLY A 319 -10.53 -33.33 14.32
N ARG A 320 -11.43 -34.00 15.06
CA ARG A 320 -11.38 -34.17 16.52
C ARG A 320 -11.24 -32.81 17.24
N LEU A 321 -11.97 -31.81 16.76
CA LEU A 321 -11.74 -30.39 17.08
C LEU A 321 -12.03 -30.04 18.56
N SER A 322 -12.90 -30.80 19.23
CA SER A 322 -13.15 -30.71 20.68
C SER A 322 -12.11 -31.45 21.55
N SER A 323 -11.08 -32.07 20.96
CA SER A 323 -10.06 -32.80 21.71
C SER A 323 -9.02 -31.88 22.35
N ALA A 324 -8.84 -32.02 23.67
CA ALA A 324 -7.83 -31.35 24.47
C ALA A 324 -6.38 -31.47 23.94
N ARG A 325 -6.08 -32.47 23.10
CA ARG A 325 -4.75 -32.68 22.50
C ARG A 325 -4.52 -31.89 21.20
N ILE A 326 -5.56 -31.26 20.65
CA ILE A 326 -5.59 -30.66 19.31
C ILE A 326 -6.02 -29.18 19.36
N LEU A 327 -6.81 -28.82 20.38
CA LEU A 327 -7.30 -27.48 20.60
C LEU A 327 -6.34 -26.71 21.53
N THR A 328 -5.49 -25.87 20.94
CA THR A 328 -4.62 -24.91 21.65
C THR A 328 -5.43 -23.69 22.11
N ASP A 329 -4.93 -22.97 23.10
CA ASP A 329 -5.57 -21.77 23.65
C ASP A 329 -5.84 -20.71 22.57
N ASP A 330 -4.92 -20.53 21.61
CA ASP A 330 -5.14 -19.64 20.43
C ASP A 330 -6.29 -20.07 19.53
N ALA A 331 -6.58 -21.38 19.45
CA ALA A 331 -7.61 -21.93 18.59
C ALA A 331 -9.01 -22.00 19.24
N VAL A 332 -9.10 -21.93 20.57
CA VAL A 332 -10.37 -21.93 21.32
C VAL A 332 -11.31 -20.79 20.89
N PRO A 333 -10.89 -19.50 20.85
CA PRO A 333 -11.78 -18.40 20.48
C PRO A 333 -12.31 -18.49 19.05
N ARG A 334 -11.47 -18.94 18.10
CA ARG A 334 -11.87 -19.12 16.70
C ARG A 334 -12.91 -20.24 16.58
N LEU A 335 -12.65 -21.41 17.18
CA LEU A 335 -13.62 -22.51 17.20
C LEU A 335 -14.93 -22.11 17.89
N ALA A 336 -14.87 -21.28 18.94
CA ALA A 336 -16.04 -20.76 19.66
C ALA A 336 -16.90 -19.86 18.77
N ARG A 337 -16.28 -18.91 18.05
CA ARG A 337 -16.95 -18.05 17.06
C ARG A 337 -17.56 -18.85 15.90
N ASP A 338 -16.91 -19.93 15.48
CA ASP A 338 -17.37 -20.74 14.35
C ASP A 338 -18.51 -21.69 14.74
N LEU A 339 -18.40 -22.43 15.86
CA LEU A 339 -19.51 -23.26 16.36
C LEU A 339 -20.68 -22.43 16.89
N ALA A 340 -20.46 -21.21 17.39
CA ALA A 340 -21.57 -20.30 17.67
C ALA A 340 -22.40 -19.99 16.41
N ALA A 341 -21.78 -19.95 15.22
CA ALA A 341 -22.49 -19.63 13.98
C ALA A 341 -23.21 -20.82 13.34
N VAL A 342 -22.71 -22.06 13.48
CA VAL A 342 -23.24 -23.24 12.75
C VAL A 342 -23.39 -24.52 13.56
N GLY A 343 -23.00 -24.52 14.84
CA GLY A 343 -23.17 -25.67 15.73
C GLY A 343 -24.55 -25.72 16.37
N ASP A 344 -25.09 -26.92 16.51
CA ASP A 344 -26.35 -27.22 17.21
C ASP A 344 -26.18 -28.28 18.32
N ASN A 345 -25.06 -29.01 18.31
CA ASN A 345 -24.72 -29.96 19.37
C ASN A 345 -24.36 -29.23 20.68
N ALA A 346 -25.35 -29.10 21.57
CA ALA A 346 -25.21 -28.51 22.90
C ALA A 346 -24.04 -29.10 23.72
N ARG A 347 -23.67 -30.37 23.50
CA ARG A 347 -22.52 -31.01 24.18
C ARG A 347 -21.18 -30.45 23.72
N ASP A 348 -21.00 -30.25 22.41
CA ASP A 348 -19.77 -29.67 21.87
C ASP A 348 -19.65 -28.19 22.27
N LEU A 349 -20.76 -27.46 22.30
CA LEU A 349 -20.83 -26.07 22.79
C LEU A 349 -20.47 -25.97 24.28
N ALA A 350 -21.01 -26.86 25.14
CA ALA A 350 -20.67 -26.90 26.56
C ALA A 350 -19.19 -27.23 26.83
N VAL A 351 -18.61 -28.18 26.08
CA VAL A 351 -17.17 -28.48 26.13
C VAL A 351 -16.35 -27.25 25.74
N LEU A 352 -16.86 -26.40 24.84
CA LEU A 352 -16.17 -25.20 24.41
C LEU A 352 -16.28 -24.05 25.43
N CYS A 353 -17.40 -23.92 26.15
CA CYS A 353 -17.50 -23.05 27.32
C CYS A 353 -16.45 -23.41 28.40
N ASP A 354 -16.30 -24.69 28.74
CA ASP A 354 -15.25 -25.19 29.65
C ASP A 354 -13.83 -24.83 29.15
N ARG A 355 -13.60 -24.86 27.83
CA ARG A 355 -12.31 -24.45 27.24
C ARG A 355 -12.08 -22.95 27.32
N VAL A 356 -13.11 -22.12 27.08
CA VAL A 356 -13.02 -20.67 27.21
C VAL A 356 -12.72 -20.26 28.66
N ALA A 357 -13.33 -20.91 29.65
CA ALA A 357 -13.04 -20.66 31.08
C ALA A 357 -11.57 -20.92 31.46
N ARG A 358 -10.93 -21.90 30.80
CA ARG A 358 -9.54 -22.31 31.06
C ARG A 358 -8.47 -21.47 30.35
N LEU A 359 -8.85 -20.49 29.50
CA LEU A 359 -7.90 -19.61 28.84
C LEU A 359 -7.05 -18.82 29.86
N PRO A 360 -5.85 -18.34 29.49
CA PRO A 360 -5.05 -17.44 30.33
C PRO A 360 -5.81 -16.17 30.70
N ARG A 361 -5.66 -15.70 31.96
CA ARG A 361 -6.25 -14.42 32.40
C ARG A 361 -5.47 -13.24 31.80
N PRO A 362 -6.14 -12.12 31.46
CA PRO A 362 -5.48 -10.96 30.86
C PRO A 362 -4.55 -10.26 31.86
N THR A 363 -3.56 -9.54 31.33
CA THR A 363 -2.59 -8.73 32.11
C THR A 363 -2.74 -7.28 31.70
N VAL A 364 -3.63 -6.56 32.39
CA VAL A 364 -4.19 -5.28 31.93
C VAL A 364 -3.27 -4.09 32.27
N VAL A 365 -3.14 -3.16 31.32
CA VAL A 365 -2.60 -1.81 31.52
C VAL A 365 -3.61 -0.82 30.92
N VAL A 366 -4.08 0.14 31.70
CA VAL A 366 -5.13 1.08 31.29
C VAL A 366 -4.51 2.29 30.57
N ARG A 367 -5.02 2.62 29.38
CA ARG A 367 -4.89 3.95 28.77
C ARG A 367 -6.10 4.79 29.14
N ALA A 368 -5.87 6.04 29.51
CA ALA A 368 -6.92 7.05 29.62
C ALA A 368 -6.80 8.02 28.44
N GLU A 369 -7.81 8.06 27.56
CA GLU A 369 -8.21 9.27 26.84
C GLU A 369 -9.63 9.09 26.27
N GLU A 370 -10.51 10.07 26.52
CA GLU A 370 -11.79 10.16 25.83
C GLU A 370 -11.57 10.54 24.35
N GLY A 371 -12.44 10.06 23.46
CA GLY A 371 -12.66 10.76 22.18
C GLY A 371 -12.81 9.94 20.90
N ARG A 372 -12.47 8.64 20.88
CA ARG A 372 -12.69 7.80 19.67
C ARG A 372 -13.28 6.40 19.85
N TYR A 373 -13.13 5.74 21.00
CA TYR A 373 -13.56 4.33 21.17
C TYR A 373 -14.32 4.02 22.48
N GLY A 374 -15.26 4.89 22.87
CA GLY A 374 -16.29 4.60 23.88
C GLY A 374 -15.81 4.44 25.34
N PRO A 375 -16.73 4.19 26.29
CA PRO A 375 -16.40 4.05 27.71
C PRO A 375 -16.12 2.58 28.09
N GLY A 376 -14.85 2.21 28.21
CA GLY A 376 -14.43 0.91 28.72
C GLY A 376 -12.91 0.75 28.78
N PRO A 377 -12.39 -0.18 29.61
CA PRO A 377 -10.95 -0.46 29.64
C PRO A 377 -10.52 -1.13 28.32
N GLU A 378 -9.53 -0.56 27.63
CA GLU A 378 -8.88 -1.23 26.50
C GLU A 378 -8.12 -2.48 26.98
N LEU A 379 -8.74 -3.65 26.84
CA LEU A 379 -7.99 -4.90 26.81
C LEU A 379 -7.11 -4.89 25.56
N GLY A 380 -5.81 -5.15 25.71
CA GLY A 380 -4.91 -5.32 24.56
C GLY A 380 -5.44 -6.38 23.59
N TRP A 381 -5.10 -6.30 22.30
CA TRP A 381 -5.75 -7.10 21.24
C TRP A 381 -5.74 -8.63 21.49
N ASP A 382 -4.73 -9.16 22.17
CA ASP A 382 -4.66 -10.59 22.55
C ASP A 382 -5.44 -10.96 23.82
N GLN A 383 -5.88 -9.97 24.60
CA GLN A 383 -6.47 -10.12 25.93
C GLN A 383 -8.01 -10.11 25.92
N GLY A 384 -8.66 -9.57 24.88
CA GLY A 384 -10.11 -9.62 24.71
C GLY A 384 -10.66 -10.98 24.24
N ARG A 385 -9.80 -11.91 23.81
CA ARG A 385 -10.16 -13.16 23.12
C ARG A 385 -11.17 -14.04 23.88
N ARG A 386 -11.13 -14.05 25.22
CA ARG A 386 -12.06 -14.82 26.07
C ARG A 386 -13.47 -14.20 26.09
N VAL A 387 -13.54 -12.87 26.20
CA VAL A 387 -14.78 -12.08 26.19
C VAL A 387 -15.51 -12.28 24.85
N ASP A 388 -14.78 -12.14 23.73
CA ASP A 388 -15.30 -12.38 22.38
C ASP A 388 -15.87 -13.79 22.22
N ALA A 389 -15.10 -14.81 22.64
CA ALA A 389 -15.50 -16.21 22.53
C ALA A 389 -16.79 -16.50 23.31
N LEU A 390 -16.91 -15.95 24.52
CA LEU A 390 -18.08 -16.13 25.37
C LEU A 390 -19.30 -15.38 24.81
N ALA A 391 -19.11 -14.14 24.35
CA ALA A 391 -20.15 -13.35 23.70
C ALA A 391 -20.73 -14.09 22.49
N HIS A 392 -19.88 -14.62 21.60
CA HIS A 392 -20.34 -15.43 20.47
C HIS A 392 -21.09 -16.69 20.90
N LEU A 393 -20.53 -17.52 21.79
CA LEU A 393 -21.21 -18.74 22.26
C LEU A 393 -22.60 -18.44 22.84
N ALA A 394 -22.75 -17.36 23.59
CA ALA A 394 -24.02 -16.95 24.19
C ALA A 394 -25.10 -16.48 23.19
N THR A 395 -24.72 -16.17 21.94
CA THR A 395 -25.69 -15.86 20.86
C THR A 395 -26.32 -17.11 20.22
N ASN A 396 -25.71 -18.29 20.39
CA ASN A 396 -26.25 -19.52 19.84
C ASN A 396 -27.33 -20.10 20.77
N PRO A 397 -28.55 -20.38 20.28
CA PRO A 397 -29.66 -20.85 21.12
C PRO A 397 -29.45 -22.26 21.69
N ASN A 398 -28.53 -23.05 21.13
CA ASN A 398 -28.21 -24.40 21.59
C ASN A 398 -27.07 -24.41 22.63
N THR A 399 -26.43 -23.27 22.92
CA THR A 399 -25.43 -23.17 23.98
C THR A 399 -26.11 -23.21 25.35
N PRO A 400 -25.76 -24.15 26.24
CA PRO A 400 -26.35 -24.20 27.58
C PRO A 400 -25.99 -22.94 28.40
N ARG A 401 -27.00 -22.26 28.95
CA ARG A 401 -26.80 -20.98 29.68
C ARG A 401 -26.06 -21.14 31.00
N ASP A 402 -26.24 -22.29 31.65
CA ASP A 402 -25.46 -22.74 32.81
C ASP A 402 -23.97 -22.88 32.47
N ALA A 403 -23.64 -23.45 31.32
CA ALA A 403 -22.25 -23.54 30.85
C ALA A 403 -21.63 -22.16 30.59
N VAL A 404 -22.41 -21.18 30.07
CA VAL A 404 -21.97 -19.78 29.90
C VAL A 404 -21.81 -19.07 31.24
N ALA A 405 -22.77 -19.24 32.16
CA ALA A 405 -22.73 -18.65 33.49
C ALA A 405 -21.50 -19.10 34.29
N ALA A 406 -21.14 -20.39 34.22
CA ALA A 406 -19.93 -20.92 34.83
C ALA A 406 -18.64 -20.26 34.32
N VAL A 407 -18.60 -19.72 33.09
CA VAL A 407 -17.44 -18.96 32.60
C VAL A 407 -17.34 -17.59 33.26
N LEU A 408 -18.46 -16.92 33.55
CA LEU A 408 -18.51 -15.57 34.14
C LEU A 408 -17.79 -15.52 35.50
N GLU A 409 -18.00 -16.54 36.33
CA GLU A 409 -17.36 -16.71 37.64
C GLU A 409 -15.81 -16.72 37.57
N HIS A 410 -15.25 -16.98 36.40
CA HIS A 410 -13.80 -17.11 36.19
C HIS A 410 -13.15 -15.88 35.53
N LEU A 411 -13.95 -14.88 35.11
CA LEU A 411 -13.51 -13.66 34.42
C LEU A 411 -12.76 -12.69 35.34
N HIS A 412 -11.81 -11.96 34.76
CA HIS A 412 -11.18 -10.81 35.39
C HIS A 412 -12.15 -9.61 35.45
N PRO A 413 -12.09 -8.71 36.45
CA PRO A 413 -12.98 -7.56 36.53
C PRO A 413 -12.96 -6.63 35.30
N ALA A 414 -11.83 -6.54 34.59
CA ALA A 414 -11.75 -5.83 33.31
C ALA A 414 -12.45 -6.56 32.15
N GLU A 415 -12.46 -7.90 32.14
CA GLU A 415 -13.22 -8.71 31.18
C GLU A 415 -14.73 -8.55 31.41
N LEU A 416 -15.16 -8.45 32.69
CA LEU A 416 -16.55 -8.17 33.06
C LEU A 416 -16.98 -6.77 32.62
N ARG A 417 -16.15 -5.74 32.81
CA ARG A 417 -16.39 -4.40 32.24
C ARG A 417 -16.48 -4.41 30.71
N ALA A 418 -15.55 -5.09 30.03
CA ALA A 418 -15.57 -5.20 28.58
C ALA A 418 -16.85 -5.90 28.08
N LEU A 419 -17.22 -7.04 28.70
CA LEU A 419 -18.43 -7.79 28.35
C LEU A 419 -19.72 -7.02 28.64
N ALA A 420 -19.75 -6.22 29.71
CA ALA A 420 -20.83 -5.30 30.04
C ALA A 420 -21.08 -4.22 28.96
N CYS A 421 -20.05 -3.82 28.22
CA CYS A 421 -20.12 -2.83 27.15
C CYS A 421 -20.15 -3.44 25.74
N ALA A 422 -19.86 -4.73 25.55
CA ALA A 422 -19.74 -5.37 24.25
C ALA A 422 -21.08 -5.52 23.51
N ASP A 423 -21.33 -4.75 22.45
CA ASP A 423 -22.57 -4.83 21.67
C ASP A 423 -22.80 -6.17 20.94
N THR A 424 -21.73 -6.95 20.74
CA THR A 424 -21.80 -8.33 20.24
C THR A 424 -22.40 -9.32 21.25
N ALA A 425 -22.45 -8.96 22.54
CA ALA A 425 -23.00 -9.82 23.59
C ALA A 425 -24.52 -9.65 23.73
N PRO A 426 -25.28 -10.77 23.86
CA PRO A 426 -26.73 -10.71 24.02
C PRO A 426 -27.10 -9.99 25.32
N ALA A 427 -28.25 -9.31 25.33
CA ALA A 427 -28.64 -8.41 26.42
C ALA A 427 -28.62 -9.06 27.82
N TRP A 428 -28.99 -10.34 27.91
CA TRP A 428 -28.95 -11.11 29.16
C TRP A 428 -27.52 -11.28 29.71
N LEU A 429 -26.52 -11.49 28.83
CA LEU A 429 -25.12 -11.65 29.23
C LEU A 429 -24.53 -10.32 29.70
N ARG A 430 -24.87 -9.23 28.99
CA ARG A 430 -24.47 -7.86 29.38
C ARG A 430 -25.02 -7.43 30.73
N ALA A 431 -26.24 -7.84 31.07
CA ALA A 431 -26.83 -7.54 32.38
C ALA A 431 -26.03 -8.21 33.51
N VAL A 432 -25.79 -9.52 33.42
CA VAL A 432 -25.03 -10.27 34.44
C VAL A 432 -23.59 -9.77 34.57
N ALA A 433 -22.95 -9.36 33.46
CA ALA A 433 -21.59 -8.81 33.51
C ALA A 433 -21.49 -7.44 34.22
N ARG A 434 -22.53 -6.58 34.09
CA ARG A 434 -22.57 -5.25 34.76
C ARG A 434 -22.67 -5.35 36.26
N GLU A 435 -23.32 -6.39 36.77
CA GLU A 435 -23.51 -6.63 38.20
C GLU A 435 -22.19 -6.98 38.92
N GLN A 436 -21.05 -7.08 38.21
CA GLN A 436 -19.79 -7.65 38.71
C GLN A 436 -18.50 -6.76 38.55
N ALA A 437 -18.59 -5.42 38.35
CA ALA A 437 -17.46 -4.56 37.88
C ALA A 437 -16.98 -3.34 38.79
N PRO A 438 -15.65 -2.95 38.82
CA PRO A 438 -15.04 -1.80 39.60
C PRO A 438 -14.59 -0.50 38.78
N GLY A 439 -13.70 0.44 39.26
CA GLY A 439 -13.26 1.77 38.62
C GLY A 439 -11.73 2.23 38.58
N ASP A 440 -11.34 3.49 38.15
CA ASP A 440 -10.02 3.94 37.45
C ASP A 440 -9.38 5.41 37.67
N ASP A 441 -8.13 5.79 37.15
CA ASP A 441 -7.63 7.14 36.54
C ASP A 441 -6.05 7.45 36.18
N THR A 442 -5.72 8.33 35.15
CA THR A 442 -4.57 9.37 34.87
C THR A 442 -3.72 9.49 33.50
N THR A 443 -3.17 10.69 33.01
CA THR A 443 -1.91 11.05 32.14
C THR A 443 -1.81 12.46 31.32
N VAL A 444 -0.83 12.81 30.38
CA VAL A 444 -0.31 14.20 29.87
C VAL A 444 0.35 14.33 28.39
N ARG A 445 0.56 15.53 27.69
CA ARG A 445 1.20 15.77 26.29
C ARG A 445 1.93 17.17 25.84
N LEU A 446 2.28 17.41 24.51
CA LEU A 446 3.01 18.55 23.74
C LEU A 446 2.13 19.76 23.18
N LEU A 447 2.72 20.88 22.64
CA LEU A 447 2.04 22.16 22.16
C LEU A 447 1.79 22.36 20.63
N THR A 448 0.89 23.30 20.26
CA THR A 448 0.33 23.61 18.91
C THR A 448 0.42 25.10 18.48
N ASP A 449 0.09 25.41 17.21
CA ASP A 449 0.14 26.78 16.61
C ASP A 449 -0.86 27.76 17.27
N ASP A 450 -1.99 27.27 17.79
CA ASP A 450 -2.98 28.09 18.52
C ASP A 450 -2.52 28.41 19.95
N GLU A 451 -1.69 27.53 20.53
CA GLU A 451 -0.99 27.78 21.80
C GLU A 451 0.22 28.71 21.61
N LEU A 452 0.78 28.80 20.38
CA LEU A 452 1.82 29.79 20.03
C LEU A 452 1.26 31.21 19.84
N ASP A 453 0.04 31.36 19.33
CA ASP A 453 -0.63 32.67 19.22
C ASP A 453 -0.92 33.31 20.60
N ALA A 454 -0.98 32.50 21.66
CA ALA A 454 -1.06 32.99 23.04
C ALA A 454 0.28 33.53 23.57
N HIS A 455 1.39 33.42 22.81
CA HIS A 455 2.70 33.89 23.21
C HIS A 455 2.99 35.31 22.69
N PRO A 456 3.53 36.24 23.51
CA PRO A 456 3.74 37.64 23.13
C PRO A 456 4.80 37.86 22.04
N ASP A 457 5.64 36.87 21.78
CA ASP A 457 6.57 36.84 20.64
C ASP A 457 6.70 35.39 20.14
N PRO A 458 5.92 34.97 19.13
CA PRO A 458 5.99 33.61 18.59
C PRO A 458 7.24 33.41 17.73
N ALA A 459 7.76 34.47 17.08
CA ALA A 459 8.97 34.39 16.28
C ALA A 459 10.22 34.12 17.15
N ALA A 460 10.31 34.74 18.33
CA ALA A 460 11.35 34.43 19.31
C ALA A 460 11.21 33.02 19.92
N VAL A 461 9.99 32.49 20.07
CA VAL A 461 9.80 31.09 20.49
C VAL A 461 10.33 30.13 19.43
N LEU A 462 9.95 30.33 18.16
CA LEU A 462 10.43 29.56 17.02
C LEU A 462 11.96 29.67 16.85
N ALA A 463 12.54 30.86 17.03
CA ALA A 463 13.99 31.06 17.06
C ALA A 463 14.63 30.30 18.24
N SER A 464 14.04 30.35 19.43
CA SER A 464 14.54 29.64 20.61
C SER A 464 14.48 28.11 20.47
N TRP A 465 13.63 27.58 19.58
CA TRP A 465 13.63 26.16 19.22
C TRP A 465 14.81 25.83 18.29
N LEU A 466 15.11 26.70 17.30
CA LEU A 466 16.29 26.56 16.45
C LEU A 466 17.61 26.73 17.22
N ASP A 467 17.63 27.58 18.25
CA ASP A 467 18.83 27.82 19.08
C ASP A 467 19.06 26.73 20.15
N ARG A 468 18.00 26.00 20.58
CA ARG A 468 18.10 24.96 21.62
C ARG A 468 18.36 23.55 21.10
N VAL A 469 18.14 23.29 19.82
CA VAL A 469 18.37 21.96 19.25
C VAL A 469 19.75 21.91 18.59
N GLY A 470 20.65 21.14 19.19
CA GLY A 470 21.97 20.82 18.62
C GLY A 470 21.90 19.83 17.45
N ASP A 471 23.01 19.16 17.16
CA ASP A 471 23.21 18.20 16.04
C ASP A 471 22.36 16.88 16.13
N ASP A 472 21.18 16.90 16.76
CA ASP A 472 20.29 15.76 17.01
C ASP A 472 19.14 15.63 16.00
N ASP A 473 18.55 14.44 15.89
CA ASP A 473 17.42 14.13 14.97
C ASP A 473 16.18 15.03 15.16
N HIS A 474 15.99 15.64 16.34
CA HIS A 474 14.92 16.60 16.61
C HIS A 474 15.05 17.89 15.78
N PHE A 475 16.23 18.21 15.25
CA PHE A 475 16.52 19.42 14.48
C PHE A 475 15.64 19.53 13.24
N ARG A 476 15.40 18.41 12.53
CA ARG A 476 14.55 18.38 11.33
C ARG A 476 13.08 18.63 11.65
N THR A 477 12.58 18.12 12.77
CA THR A 477 11.20 18.32 13.21
C THR A 477 10.95 19.78 13.55
N VAL A 478 11.90 20.42 14.25
CA VAL A 478 11.85 21.86 14.55
C VAL A 478 11.99 22.71 13.29
N GLN A 479 12.95 22.43 12.41
CA GLN A 479 13.09 23.13 11.12
C GLN A 479 11.80 23.04 10.27
N HIS A 480 11.15 21.88 10.26
CA HIS A 480 9.88 21.71 9.56
C HIS A 480 8.77 22.55 10.18
N ALA A 481 8.62 22.53 11.52
CA ALA A 481 7.65 23.34 12.23
C ALA A 481 7.85 24.85 11.97
N VAL A 482 9.10 25.35 12.03
CA VAL A 482 9.41 26.77 11.78
C VAL A 482 9.11 27.18 10.33
N ARG A 483 9.31 26.28 9.35
CA ARG A 483 9.00 26.54 7.92
C ARG A 483 7.49 26.44 7.61
N GLN A 484 6.70 25.76 8.43
CA GLN A 484 5.25 25.62 8.22
C GLN A 484 4.42 26.57 9.07
N SER A 485 4.99 27.12 10.15
CA SER A 485 4.31 28.12 10.97
C SER A 485 4.08 29.42 10.20
N ARG A 486 2.93 30.04 10.46
CA ARG A 486 2.51 31.35 9.95
C ARG A 486 3.45 32.51 10.33
N HIS A 487 4.34 32.30 11.30
CA HIS A 487 5.22 33.32 11.90
C HIS A 487 6.67 33.33 11.34
N CYS A 488 6.91 32.82 10.13
CA CYS A 488 8.25 32.73 9.52
C CYS A 488 8.64 34.00 8.71
N THR A 489 9.90 34.47 8.79
CA THR A 489 10.36 35.75 8.18
C THR A 489 11.49 35.62 7.15
N PRO A 490 11.72 36.61 6.26
CA PRO A 490 12.81 36.59 5.27
C PRO A 490 14.22 36.46 5.86
N GLU A 491 14.46 37.04 7.03
CA GLU A 491 15.75 36.98 7.75
C GLU A 491 16.00 35.59 8.32
N LEU A 492 14.93 34.86 8.68
CA LEU A 492 15.02 33.44 9.03
C LEU A 492 15.28 32.57 7.78
N LEU A 493 14.81 32.98 6.59
CA LEU A 493 15.08 32.29 5.33
C LEU A 493 16.51 32.51 4.79
N LEU A 494 17.07 33.72 4.90
CA LEU A 494 18.46 33.99 4.49
C LEU A 494 19.51 33.30 5.38
N ARG A 495 19.11 32.86 6.57
CA ARG A 495 19.92 32.01 7.47
C ARG A 495 19.86 30.52 7.10
N LEU A 496 19.09 30.14 6.06
CA LEU A 496 19.05 28.77 5.53
C LEU A 496 20.13 28.56 4.45
N PRO A 497 20.71 27.34 4.35
CA PRO A 497 21.67 26.98 3.30
C PRO A 497 21.17 27.18 1.86
N VAL A 498 22.09 27.43 0.90
CA VAL A 498 21.81 27.58 -0.55
C VAL A 498 20.99 26.41 -1.10
N ASP A 499 21.24 25.22 -0.59
CA ASP A 499 20.58 24.00 -1.01
C ASP A 499 19.13 23.93 -0.46
N ASP A 500 18.82 24.57 0.67
CA ASP A 500 17.42 24.75 1.12
C ASP A 500 16.72 25.93 0.40
N ALA A 501 17.47 26.96 0.01
CA ALA A 501 16.96 28.17 -0.67
C ALA A 501 16.71 28.00 -2.18
N LEU A 502 17.56 27.25 -2.90
CA LEU A 502 17.31 26.82 -4.29
C LEU A 502 16.24 25.70 -4.39
N GLY A 503 15.73 25.24 -3.24
CA GLY A 503 14.65 24.27 -3.16
C GLY A 503 13.31 24.77 -3.74
N GLN A 504 12.26 24.00 -3.51
CA GLN A 504 10.98 24.11 -4.24
C GLN A 504 10.27 25.48 -4.22
N GLY A 505 10.69 26.45 -3.40
CA GLY A 505 10.02 27.76 -3.26
C GLY A 505 10.44 28.86 -4.25
N ALA A 506 11.65 28.81 -4.83
CA ALA A 506 12.26 29.99 -5.49
C ALA A 506 12.56 29.86 -7.00
N ALA A 507 12.28 28.70 -7.62
CA ALA A 507 12.76 28.39 -8.97
C ALA A 507 12.30 29.35 -10.07
N ASP A 508 11.07 29.87 -9.98
CA ASP A 508 10.47 30.74 -11.01
C ASP A 508 11.14 32.12 -11.04
N THR A 509 11.69 32.57 -9.91
CA THR A 509 12.48 33.80 -9.78
C THR A 509 13.93 33.62 -10.26
N THR A 510 14.50 32.42 -10.10
CA THR A 510 15.91 32.14 -10.45
C THR A 510 16.11 31.80 -11.94
N ALA A 511 15.10 31.23 -12.61
CA ALA A 511 15.25 30.77 -14.00
C ALA A 511 15.61 31.88 -15.02
N PRO A 512 15.03 33.11 -14.99
CA PRO A 512 15.40 34.17 -15.93
C PRO A 512 16.87 34.61 -15.80
N LEU A 513 17.37 34.70 -14.55
CA LEU A 513 18.75 35.12 -14.26
C LEU A 513 19.78 34.13 -14.81
N LEU A 514 19.47 32.83 -14.80
CA LEU A 514 20.37 31.81 -15.35
C LEU A 514 20.38 31.80 -16.88
N ILE A 515 19.26 32.13 -17.54
CA ILE A 515 19.21 32.34 -18.99
C ILE A 515 20.05 33.56 -19.39
N GLU A 516 19.97 34.65 -18.63
CA GLU A 516 20.76 35.87 -18.85
C GLU A 516 22.28 35.62 -18.71
N VAL A 517 22.70 34.84 -17.70
CA VAL A 517 24.12 34.52 -17.45
C VAL A 517 24.68 33.48 -18.45
N CYS A 518 23.91 32.45 -18.80
CA CYS A 518 24.38 31.36 -19.66
C CYS A 518 24.20 31.63 -21.17
N GLY A 519 23.16 32.38 -21.55
CA GLY A 519 22.90 32.74 -22.95
C GLY A 519 22.77 31.53 -23.88
N THR A 520 23.32 31.67 -25.09
CA THR A 520 23.30 30.64 -26.15
C THR A 520 24.52 29.73 -26.17
N ASP A 521 25.47 29.89 -25.23
CA ASP A 521 26.75 29.17 -25.23
C ASP A 521 26.62 27.78 -24.57
N PRO A 522 26.78 26.67 -25.32
CA PRO A 522 26.66 25.32 -24.77
C PRO A 522 27.68 25.00 -23.67
N ALA A 523 28.86 25.65 -23.69
CA ALA A 523 29.87 25.44 -22.66
C ALA A 523 29.40 25.96 -21.30
N ARG A 524 28.74 27.13 -21.26
CA ARG A 524 28.19 27.71 -20.02
C ARG A 524 27.08 26.86 -19.41
N TRP A 525 26.25 26.24 -20.25
CA TRP A 525 25.21 25.29 -19.77
C TRP A 525 25.82 24.02 -19.17
N ALA A 526 26.94 23.52 -19.73
CA ALA A 526 27.69 22.40 -19.16
C ALA A 526 28.42 22.77 -17.84
N ASP A 527 28.98 23.97 -17.76
CA ASP A 527 29.60 24.51 -16.54
C ASP A 527 28.55 24.74 -15.43
N LEU A 528 27.38 25.30 -15.77
CA LEU A 528 26.24 25.45 -14.84
C LEU A 528 25.80 24.10 -14.28
N SER A 529 25.62 23.08 -15.14
CA SER A 529 25.30 21.72 -14.67
C SER A 529 26.39 21.21 -13.71
N THR A 530 27.66 21.37 -14.08
CA THR A 530 28.80 20.92 -13.25
C THR A 530 28.88 21.63 -11.89
N ALA A 531 28.51 22.90 -11.82
CA ALA A 531 28.46 23.69 -10.58
C ALA A 531 27.28 23.29 -9.68
N LEU A 532 26.09 23.10 -10.27
CA LEU A 532 24.90 22.64 -9.54
C LEU A 532 25.08 21.23 -8.97
N ASP A 533 25.69 20.32 -9.74
CA ASP A 533 26.03 18.94 -9.32
C ASP A 533 26.94 18.90 -8.08
N ARG A 534 27.63 20.01 -7.77
CA ARG A 534 28.60 20.15 -6.67
C ARG A 534 28.20 21.20 -5.64
N LEU A 535 26.91 21.53 -5.48
CA LEU A 535 26.44 22.54 -4.50
C LEU A 535 27.16 22.39 -3.13
N PRO A 536 27.94 23.39 -2.71
CA PRO A 536 28.65 23.33 -1.45
C PRO A 536 27.68 23.46 -0.27
N ARG A 537 27.61 22.43 0.57
CA ARG A 537 26.80 22.43 1.79
C ARG A 537 27.12 23.66 2.65
N ARG A 538 26.09 24.35 3.13
CA ARG A 538 26.17 25.53 4.03
C ARG A 538 26.71 26.84 3.41
N VAL A 539 26.91 26.92 2.09
CA VAL A 539 27.11 28.23 1.44
C VAL A 539 25.77 28.98 1.40
N ALA A 540 25.78 30.30 1.56
CA ALA A 540 24.58 31.13 1.43
C ALA A 540 24.27 31.40 -0.05
N LEU A 541 22.99 31.53 -0.40
CA LEU A 541 22.53 31.66 -1.79
C LEU A 541 23.21 32.79 -2.58
N GLY A 542 23.46 33.95 -1.96
CA GLY A 542 24.10 35.10 -2.62
C GLY A 542 25.49 34.79 -3.16
N THR A 543 26.35 34.17 -2.35
CA THR A 543 27.74 33.86 -2.70
C THR A 543 27.86 32.83 -3.83
N PHE A 544 26.84 32.00 -4.05
CA PHE A 544 26.84 31.02 -5.14
C PHE A 544 26.68 31.70 -6.52
N LEU A 545 25.77 32.66 -6.65
CA LEU A 545 25.44 33.29 -7.95
C LEU A 545 26.60 34.14 -8.49
N GLU A 546 27.32 34.84 -7.62
CA GLU A 546 28.51 35.62 -7.98
C GLU A 546 29.62 34.75 -8.61
N SER A 547 29.74 33.48 -8.17
CA SER A 547 30.78 32.57 -8.67
C SER A 547 30.57 32.10 -10.12
N LEU A 548 29.34 32.17 -10.63
CA LEU A 548 28.97 31.77 -12.00
C LEU A 548 29.16 32.90 -13.02
N ALA A 549 29.23 34.16 -12.57
CA ALA A 549 29.35 35.33 -13.43
C ALA A 549 30.81 35.64 -13.83
N VAL A 550 31.80 35.07 -13.15
CA VAL A 550 33.22 35.30 -13.45
C VAL A 550 33.64 34.39 -14.61
N PRO A 551 34.12 34.92 -15.75
CA PRO A 551 34.60 34.10 -16.84
C PRO A 551 35.84 33.32 -16.40
N SER A 552 35.85 32.00 -16.65
CA SER A 552 36.98 31.13 -16.38
C SER A 552 38.20 31.55 -17.21
N THR A 553 39.04 32.42 -16.65
CA THR A 553 40.28 32.85 -17.29
C THR A 553 41.23 31.66 -17.42
N SER A 554 41.57 31.37 -18.67
CA SER A 554 42.47 30.31 -19.11
C SER A 554 43.72 30.18 -18.23
N THR A 555 43.98 28.94 -17.81
CA THR A 555 45.17 28.48 -17.09
C THR A 555 46.44 29.18 -17.57
N SER A 556 47.10 29.93 -16.68
CA SER A 556 48.41 30.50 -16.97
C SER A 556 49.45 29.38 -17.14
N SER A 557 50.19 29.41 -18.25
CA SER A 557 51.34 28.54 -18.45
C SER A 557 52.43 28.90 -17.44
N PRO A 558 53.08 27.93 -16.75
CA PRO A 558 54.26 28.21 -15.97
C PRO A 558 55.45 28.49 -16.91
N GLU A 559 56.18 29.58 -16.65
CA GLU A 559 57.43 29.88 -17.35
C GLU A 559 58.50 28.80 -17.11
N PRO A 560 59.40 28.54 -18.08
CA PRO A 560 60.47 27.57 -17.91
C PRO A 560 61.58 28.14 -17.01
N ILE A 561 61.87 27.45 -15.90
CA ILE A 561 63.01 27.78 -15.04
C ILE A 561 64.31 27.56 -15.81
N SER A 562 65.03 28.65 -16.06
CA SER A 562 66.30 28.65 -16.79
C SER A 562 67.45 28.15 -15.91
N SER A 563 68.34 27.36 -16.49
CA SER A 563 69.47 26.72 -15.81
C SER A 563 70.67 27.65 -15.60
N ARG A 564 71.21 27.67 -14.37
CA ARG A 564 72.60 27.95 -13.95
C ARG A 564 72.66 27.77 -12.42
N GLY A 565 73.65 27.15 -11.78
CA GLY A 565 74.95 26.67 -12.24
C GLY A 565 76.01 27.10 -11.23
N GLY A 566 76.55 26.16 -10.45
CA GLY A 566 77.46 26.40 -9.33
C GLY A 566 77.50 25.21 -8.38
#